data_AF-A0A523NS63-F1
#
_entry.id   AF-A0A523NS63-F1
#
_cell.length_a   1.000
_cell.length_b   1.000
_cell.length_c   1.000
_cell.angle_alpha   90.00
_cell.angle_beta   90.00
_cell.angle_gamma   90.00
#
_symmetry.space_group_name_H-M   'P 1'
#
loop_
_entity.id
_entity.type
_entity.pdbx_description
1 polymer ?
#
loop_
_entity_poly.entity_id
_entity_poly.type
_entity_poly.pdbx_seq_one_letter_code
_entity_poly.pdbx_strand_id
1 'polypeptide(L)'
;MKRFLFTLVFCLWTATASASHLIASAKFVDGGSIQVVMNDGQILIVPDDLANRHRRALQKWVNSGNTIAPADPAPEPTRQEKIRRDPSYPSADEFMEAQIHCRYDSDCSALDALYSRIKRLESQYP
;
A
#
# COMPACT_ATOMS: atom_id res chain seq x y z
N MET A 1 -3.43 -10.18 -75.61
CA MET A 1 -2.40 -10.59 -74.63
C MET A 1 -1.90 -9.38 -73.87
N LYS A 2 -2.13 -9.30 -72.56
CA LYS A 2 -1.18 -8.86 -71.51
C LYS A 2 -1.95 -8.72 -70.20
N ARG A 3 -1.67 -9.63 -69.27
CA ARG A 3 -2.27 -9.74 -67.95
C ARG A 3 -1.58 -8.75 -67.01
N PHE A 4 -2.38 -8.06 -66.19
CA PHE A 4 -1.96 -7.31 -65.02
C PHE A 4 -1.23 -8.22 -64.03
N LEU A 5 -0.13 -7.77 -63.43
CA LEU A 5 0.37 -8.34 -62.18
C LEU A 5 0.82 -7.20 -61.25
N PHE A 6 0.02 -6.99 -60.22
CA PHE A 6 0.26 -6.15 -59.05
C PHE A 6 1.31 -6.86 -58.18
N THR A 7 2.49 -6.25 -57.98
CA THR A 7 3.48 -6.77 -57.02
C THR A 7 3.19 -6.20 -55.64
N LEU A 8 2.68 -7.10 -54.80
CA LEU A 8 2.49 -7.06 -53.36
C LEU A 8 3.42 -6.11 -52.58
N VAL A 9 2.79 -5.12 -51.93
CA VAL A 9 3.24 -4.52 -50.68
C VAL A 9 3.13 -5.60 -49.60
N PHE A 10 4.25 -6.21 -49.24
CA PHE A 10 4.35 -7.11 -48.09
C PHE A 10 5.24 -6.45 -47.04
N CYS A 11 4.73 -5.40 -46.40
CA CYS A 11 5.28 -4.96 -45.12
C CYS A 11 4.75 -5.93 -44.06
N LEU A 12 5.62 -6.89 -43.75
CA LEU A 12 5.48 -7.90 -42.71
C LEU A 12 5.27 -7.21 -41.35
N TRP A 13 4.02 -6.88 -41.01
CA TRP A 13 3.67 -6.54 -39.64
C TRP A 13 3.54 -7.85 -38.88
N THR A 14 4.63 -8.28 -38.26
CA THR A 14 4.61 -9.37 -37.29
C THR A 14 3.69 -8.96 -36.15
N ALA A 15 2.47 -9.50 -36.14
CA ALA A 15 1.58 -9.47 -35.01
C ALA A 15 2.27 -10.18 -33.84
N THR A 16 3.00 -9.41 -33.04
CA THR A 16 3.40 -9.83 -31.71
C THR A 16 2.10 -9.91 -30.92
N ALA A 17 1.53 -11.13 -30.83
CA ALA A 17 0.46 -11.44 -29.90
C ALA A 17 0.97 -11.07 -28.51
N SER A 18 0.55 -9.88 -28.10
CA SER A 18 1.20 -9.11 -27.07
C SER A 18 0.72 -9.68 -25.75
N ALA A 19 1.63 -10.22 -24.94
CA ALA A 19 1.38 -10.58 -23.54
C ALA A 19 0.89 -9.38 -22.69
N SER A 20 0.76 -8.21 -23.31
CA SER A 20 0.19 -6.99 -22.76
C SER A 20 -1.33 -7.01 -22.61
N HIS A 21 -2.05 -7.95 -23.22
CA HIS A 21 -3.53 -7.96 -23.16
C HIS A 21 -4.11 -8.62 -21.89
N LEU A 22 -3.30 -9.05 -20.93
CA LEU A 22 -3.81 -9.67 -19.69
C LEU A 22 -3.83 -8.71 -18.50
N ILE A 23 -2.93 -7.73 -18.47
CA ILE A 23 -2.74 -6.80 -17.35
C ILE A 23 -3.40 -5.48 -17.71
N ALA A 24 -4.36 -5.06 -16.88
CA ALA A 24 -5.04 -3.78 -16.99
C ALA A 24 -4.19 -2.66 -16.38
N SER A 25 -3.67 -2.89 -15.18
CA SER A 25 -2.84 -1.92 -14.45
C SER A 25 -1.95 -2.61 -13.42
N ALA A 26 -0.91 -1.89 -12.98
CA ALA A 26 -0.05 -2.34 -11.90
C ALA A 26 0.35 -1.14 -11.03
N LYS A 27 0.44 -1.36 -9.71
CA LYS A 27 0.96 -0.38 -8.76
C LYS A 27 1.84 -1.04 -7.72
N PHE A 28 2.88 -0.35 -7.29
CA PHE A 28 3.64 -0.78 -6.12
C PHE A 28 2.75 -0.72 -4.87
N VAL A 29 2.98 -1.64 -3.94
CA VAL A 29 2.33 -1.64 -2.62
C VAL A 29 3.41 -1.79 -1.54
N ASP A 30 3.05 -1.44 -0.32
CA ASP A 30 3.96 -1.53 0.81
C ASP A 30 4.55 -2.95 0.96
N GLY A 31 5.83 -3.01 1.34
CA GLY A 31 6.54 -4.27 1.53
C GLY A 31 7.16 -4.88 0.27
N GLY A 32 7.43 -4.08 -0.77
CA GLY A 32 8.20 -4.53 -1.95
C GLY A 32 7.43 -5.47 -2.87
N SER A 33 6.10 -5.34 -2.89
CA SER A 33 5.22 -6.10 -3.76
C SER A 33 4.54 -5.17 -4.76
N ILE A 34 3.94 -5.77 -5.78
CA ILE A 34 3.23 -5.09 -6.85
C ILE A 34 1.83 -5.68 -6.93
N GLN A 35 0.83 -4.83 -6.75
CA GLN A 35 -0.55 -5.18 -7.04
C GLN A 35 -0.78 -5.08 -8.55
N VAL A 36 -1.23 -6.16 -9.15
CA VAL A 36 -1.55 -6.25 -10.58
C VAL A 36 -3.06 -6.47 -10.71
N VAL A 37 -3.71 -5.62 -11.49
CA VAL A 37 -5.11 -5.78 -11.88
C VAL A 37 -5.14 -6.35 -13.28
N MET A 38 -5.80 -7.50 -13.43
CA MET A 38 -5.99 -8.19 -14.69
C MET A 38 -7.20 -7.59 -15.43
N ASN A 39 -7.28 -7.78 -16.74
CA ASN A 39 -8.39 -7.24 -17.56
C ASN A 39 -9.78 -7.82 -17.21
N ASP A 40 -9.82 -8.99 -16.58
CA ASP A 40 -11.04 -9.61 -16.04
C ASP A 40 -11.40 -9.11 -14.63
N GLY A 41 -10.62 -8.17 -14.07
CA GLY A 41 -10.80 -7.62 -12.73
C GLY A 41 -10.10 -8.42 -11.63
N GLN A 42 -9.44 -9.53 -11.93
CA GLN A 42 -8.69 -10.28 -10.92
C GLN A 42 -7.52 -9.45 -10.38
N ILE A 43 -7.29 -9.53 -9.08
CA ILE A 43 -6.16 -8.85 -8.41
C ILE A 43 -5.13 -9.88 -7.97
N LEU A 44 -3.87 -9.64 -8.31
CA LEU A 44 -2.72 -10.44 -7.89
C LEU A 44 -1.73 -9.58 -7.12
N ILE A 45 -1.15 -10.14 -6.05
CA ILE A 45 0.00 -9.54 -5.36
C ILE A 45 1.26 -10.30 -5.80
N VAL A 46 2.17 -9.58 -6.44
CA VAL A 46 3.39 -10.13 -7.04
C VAL A 46 4.59 -9.52 -6.32
N PRO A 47 5.43 -10.31 -5.64
CA PRO A 47 6.70 -9.82 -5.10
C PRO A 47 7.56 -9.19 -6.20
N ASP A 48 8.26 -8.09 -5.90
CA ASP A 48 9.20 -7.45 -6.84
C ASP A 48 10.52 -8.24 -6.94
N ASP A 49 10.43 -9.48 -7.40
CA ASP A 49 11.53 -10.42 -7.56
C ASP A 49 11.46 -11.07 -8.95
N LEU A 50 12.52 -10.91 -9.77
CA LEU A 50 12.60 -11.47 -11.12
C LEU A 50 12.69 -13.01 -11.16
N ALA A 51 12.98 -13.66 -10.02
CA ALA A 51 12.82 -15.11 -9.90
C ALA A 51 11.35 -15.52 -10.01
N ASN A 52 10.42 -14.63 -9.64
CA ASN A 52 8.98 -14.85 -9.76
C ASN A 52 8.50 -14.79 -11.23
N ARG A 53 7.81 -15.84 -11.68
CA ARG A 53 7.28 -15.93 -13.05
C ARG A 53 6.32 -14.78 -13.40
N HIS A 54 5.51 -14.32 -12.45
CA HIS A 54 4.53 -13.24 -12.67
C HIS A 54 5.24 -11.89 -12.77
N ARG A 55 6.34 -11.70 -12.02
CA ARG A 55 7.18 -10.51 -12.16
C ARG A 55 7.87 -10.42 -13.51
N ARG A 56 8.30 -11.55 -14.07
CA ARG A 56 8.83 -11.61 -15.45
C ARG A 56 7.77 -11.27 -16.50
N ALA A 57 6.52 -11.70 -16.30
CA ALA A 57 5.42 -11.32 -17.18
C ALA A 57 5.14 -9.81 -17.10
N LEU A 58 5.15 -9.25 -15.89
CA LEU A 58 5.01 -7.81 -15.68
C LEU A 58 6.17 -7.02 -16.32
N GLN A 59 7.40 -7.52 -16.28
CA GLN A 59 8.53 -6.88 -16.96
C GLN A 59 8.31 -6.79 -18.47
N LYS A 60 7.74 -7.83 -19.09
CA LYS A 60 7.38 -7.78 -20.52
C LYS A 60 6.31 -6.73 -20.80
N TRP A 61 5.32 -6.60 -19.92
CA TRP A 61 4.28 -5.57 -20.02
C TRP A 61 4.88 -4.15 -19.92
N VAL A 62 5.81 -3.91 -19.00
CA VAL A 62 6.55 -2.64 -18.90
C VAL A 62 7.40 -2.37 -20.15
N ASN A 63 8.11 -3.39 -20.65
CA ASN A 63 8.94 -3.27 -21.87
C ASN A 63 8.10 -2.96 -23.13
N SER A 64 6.80 -3.23 -23.12
CA SER A 64 5.87 -2.82 -24.17
C SER A 64 5.40 -1.35 -24.07
N GLY A 65 5.97 -0.56 -23.15
CA GLY A 65 5.68 0.86 -22.98
C GLY A 65 4.73 1.20 -21.84
N ASN A 66 4.36 0.22 -21.00
CA ASN A 66 3.51 0.47 -19.82
C ASN A 66 4.34 0.84 -18.60
N THR A 67 3.69 1.37 -17.56
CA THR A 67 4.35 1.79 -16.31
C THR A 67 3.64 1.21 -15.09
N ILE A 68 4.41 0.88 -14.06
CA ILE A 68 3.88 0.51 -12.75
C ILE A 68 3.71 1.80 -11.97
N ALA A 69 2.49 2.08 -11.52
CA ALA A 69 2.22 3.27 -10.70
C ALA A 69 2.98 3.18 -9.37
N PRO A 70 3.41 4.33 -8.80
CA PRO A 70 3.99 4.36 -7.47
C PRO A 70 2.99 3.85 -6.42
N ALA A 71 3.51 3.46 -5.26
CA ALA A 71 2.65 3.17 -4.13
C ALA A 71 1.89 4.43 -3.70
N ASP A 72 0.65 4.24 -3.25
CA ASP A 72 -0.10 5.30 -2.60
C ASP A 72 0.68 5.75 -1.36
N PRO A 73 0.70 7.05 -1.03
CA PRO A 73 1.30 7.50 0.22
C PRO A 73 0.62 6.78 1.38
N ALA A 74 1.42 6.39 2.37
CA ALA A 74 0.88 5.79 3.59
C ALA A 74 -0.23 6.71 4.14
N PRO A 75 -1.37 6.14 4.59
CA PRO A 75 -2.43 6.96 5.17
C PRO A 75 -1.87 7.71 6.37
N GLU A 76 -2.25 8.98 6.49
CA GLU A 76 -1.95 9.76 7.70
C GLU A 76 -2.47 9.01 8.93
N PRO A 77 -1.66 8.90 10.01
CA PRO A 77 -2.11 8.20 11.20
C PRO A 77 -3.35 8.89 11.77
N THR A 78 -4.29 8.07 12.26
CA THR A 78 -5.51 8.58 12.91
C THR A 78 -5.15 9.46 14.10
N ARG A 79 -6.05 10.35 14.51
CA ARG A 79 -5.88 11.17 15.72
C ARG A 79 -5.53 10.31 16.93
N GLN A 80 -6.23 9.19 17.11
CA GLN A 80 -5.99 8.23 18.19
C GLN A 80 -4.60 7.61 18.10
N GLU A 81 -4.14 7.28 16.90
CA GLU A 81 -2.81 6.74 16.69
C GLU A 81 -1.71 7.77 16.94
N LYS A 82 -1.92 9.03 16.55
CA LYS A 82 -1.02 10.15 16.90
C LYS A 82 -0.92 10.31 18.42
N ILE A 83 -2.06 10.33 19.11
CA ILE A 83 -2.11 10.42 20.59
C ILE A 83 -1.41 9.23 21.24
N ARG A 84 -1.66 8.00 20.78
CA ARG A 84 -1.07 6.78 21.36
C ARG A 84 0.43 6.68 21.15
N ARG A 85 0.95 7.21 20.03
CA ARG A 85 2.38 7.24 19.72
C ARG A 85 3.12 8.39 20.41
N ASP A 86 2.40 9.33 21.04
CA ASP A 86 3.03 10.42 21.79
C ASP A 86 3.82 9.85 22.98
N PRO A 87 5.10 10.21 23.17
CA PRO A 87 5.89 9.77 24.33
C PRO A 87 5.28 10.19 25.67
N SER A 88 4.40 11.19 25.65
CA SER A 88 3.65 11.67 26.79
C SER A 88 2.38 10.87 27.05
N TYR A 89 2.02 9.90 26.21
CA TYR A 89 0.89 9.03 26.49
C TYR A 89 1.25 8.09 27.64
N PRO A 90 0.42 7.96 28.69
CA PRO A 90 0.79 7.10 29.80
C PRO A 90 0.83 5.63 29.39
N SER A 91 1.81 4.91 29.92
CA SER A 91 1.95 3.48 29.63
C SER A 91 0.82 2.67 30.30
N ALA A 92 0.64 1.42 29.85
CA ALA A 92 -0.29 0.51 30.51
C ALA A 92 0.10 0.29 31.98
N ASP A 93 1.40 0.21 32.27
CA ASP A 93 1.92 0.02 33.63
C ASP A 93 1.64 1.26 34.49
N GLU A 94 1.85 2.47 33.97
CA GLU A 94 1.51 3.72 34.68
C GLU A 94 0.01 3.77 35.05
N PHE A 95 -0.87 3.37 34.11
CA PHE A 95 -2.30 3.29 34.38
C PHE A 95 -2.66 2.24 35.42
N MET A 96 -2.04 1.06 35.33
CA MET A 96 -2.30 -0.03 36.25
C MET A 96 -1.88 0.33 37.67
N GLU A 97 -0.67 0.87 37.86
CA GLU A 97 -0.19 1.33 39.17
C GLU A 97 -1.07 2.44 39.75
N ALA A 98 -1.47 3.43 38.94
CA ALA A 98 -2.37 4.49 39.39
C ALA A 98 -3.77 3.95 39.79
N GLN A 99 -4.28 2.93 39.08
CA GLN A 99 -5.53 2.28 39.45
C GLN A 99 -5.42 1.46 40.73
N ILE A 100 -4.30 0.76 40.93
CA ILE A 100 -4.01 0.01 42.16
C ILE A 100 -3.98 0.98 43.34
N HIS A 101 -3.21 2.08 43.26
CA HIS A 101 -3.15 3.10 44.31
C HIS A 101 -4.53 3.70 44.61
N CYS A 102 -5.29 4.10 43.59
CA CYS A 102 -6.65 4.62 43.77
C CYS A 102 -7.59 3.60 44.44
N ARG A 103 -7.46 2.30 44.12
CA ARG A 103 -8.29 1.24 44.70
C ARG A 103 -7.93 0.93 46.16
N TYR A 104 -6.65 0.85 46.49
CA TYR A 104 -6.21 0.35 47.81
C TYR A 104 -5.93 1.47 48.81
N ASP A 105 -5.39 2.60 48.36
CA ASP A 105 -5.02 3.72 49.23
C ASP A 105 -6.12 4.80 49.28
N SER A 106 -7.18 4.66 48.47
CA SER A 106 -8.25 5.64 48.25
C SER A 106 -7.78 7.01 47.72
N ASP A 107 -6.49 7.16 47.42
CA ASP A 107 -5.93 8.34 46.76
C ASP A 107 -5.89 8.13 45.25
N CYS A 108 -6.78 8.84 44.55
CA CYS A 108 -6.91 8.78 43.10
C CYS A 108 -6.20 9.93 42.38
N SER A 109 -5.41 10.75 43.10
CA SER A 109 -4.73 11.92 42.52
C SER A 109 -3.81 11.57 41.35
N ALA A 110 -3.10 10.44 41.43
CA ALA A 110 -2.28 9.94 40.34
C ALA A 110 -3.11 9.58 39.10
N LEU A 111 -4.26 8.92 39.30
CA LEU A 111 -5.18 8.55 38.23
C LEU A 111 -5.80 9.80 37.58
N ASP A 112 -6.21 10.78 38.37
CA ASP A 112 -6.74 12.07 37.90
C ASP A 112 -5.69 12.87 37.10
N ALA A 113 -4.43 12.82 37.54
CA ALA A 113 -3.32 13.44 36.83
C ALA A 113 -3.09 12.80 35.45
N LEU A 114 -3.19 11.47 35.35
CA LEU A 114 -3.08 10.74 34.09
C LEU A 114 -4.25 11.08 33.13
N TYR A 115 -5.49 11.12 33.62
CA TYR A 115 -6.63 11.52 32.80
C TYR A 115 -6.49 12.97 32.30
N SER A 116 -6.04 13.87 33.18
CA SER A 116 -5.78 15.26 32.81
C SER A 116 -4.67 15.39 31.77
N ARG A 117 -3.65 14.52 31.81
CA ARG A 117 -2.59 14.43 30.80
C ARG A 117 -3.14 13.96 29.45
N ILE A 118 -3.96 12.90 29.41
CA ILE A 118 -4.62 12.45 28.17
C ILE A 118 -5.45 13.59 27.57
N LYS A 119 -6.28 14.25 28.37
CA LYS A 119 -7.16 15.33 27.87
C LYS A 119 -6.36 16.48 27.24
N ARG A 120 -5.19 16.81 27.81
CA ARG A 120 -4.27 17.79 27.19
C ARG A 120 -3.72 17.29 25.86
N LEU A 121 -3.31 16.02 25.76
CA LEU A 121 -2.84 15.45 24.49
C LEU A 121 -3.95 15.45 23.45
N GLU A 122 -5.16 15.05 23.80
CA GLU A 122 -6.31 15.13 22.91
C GLU A 122 -6.54 16.54 22.37
N SER A 123 -6.31 17.59 23.17
CA SER A 123 -6.42 18.97 22.71
C SER A 123 -5.28 19.44 21.79
N GLN A 124 -4.12 18.77 21.82
CA GLN A 124 -2.96 19.09 21.00
C GLN A 124 -3.05 18.48 19.59
N TYR A 125 -3.75 17.37 19.44
CA TYR A 125 -3.96 16.69 18.16
C TYR A 125 -5.40 16.94 17.67
N PRO A 126 -5.64 17.91 16.77
CA PRO A 126 -6.96 18.16 16.18
C PRO A 126 -7.45 17.02 15.28
#